data_AF-A0A927BD31-F1
#
_entry.id   AF-A0A927BD31-F1
#
_cell.length_a   1.000
_cell.length_b   1.000
_cell.length_c   1.000
_cell.angle_alpha   90.00
_cell.angle_beta   90.00
_cell.angle_gamma   90.00
#
_symmetry.space_group_name_H-M   'P 1'
#
loop_
_entity.id
_entity.type
_entity.pdbx_description
1 polymer ?
#
loop_
_entity_poly.entity_id
_entity_poly.type
_entity_poly.pdbx_seq_one_letter_code
_entity_poly.pdbx_strand_id
1 'polypeptide(L)'
;MTEQTVAMYCFLDDFLRLTRPPAPHRRHLSDAEVLTTALLAARFFGGNLAASRRYMEQHWGMKRVDKSGFTRQLHRLHATLQVLFLALGHHLKTLNPQARYVIDSFPVAVCDNVRIQQCRLLEGEAYRGYSASKRCYF
;
A
#
# COMPACT_ATOMS: atom_id res chain seq x y z
N MET A 1 -7.46 -15.44 7.05
CA MET A 1 -6.59 -14.26 7.24
C MET A 1 -5.24 -14.63 7.85
N THR A 2 -5.16 -15.55 8.82
CA THR A 2 -3.90 -15.94 9.49
C THR A 2 -2.82 -16.44 8.53
N GLU A 3 -3.09 -17.50 7.77
CA GLU A 3 -2.12 -18.06 6.80
C GLU A 3 -1.67 -17.02 5.77
N GLN A 4 -2.60 -16.21 5.27
CA GLN A 4 -2.30 -15.13 4.33
C GLN A 4 -1.43 -14.04 4.97
N THR A 5 -1.63 -13.74 6.25
CA THR A 5 -0.80 -12.78 7.00
C THR A 5 0.63 -13.31 7.12
N VAL A 6 0.79 -14.58 7.50
CA VAL A 6 2.10 -15.23 7.61
C VAL A 6 2.79 -15.26 6.25
N ALA A 7 2.09 -15.71 5.20
CA ALA A 7 2.64 -15.78 3.85
C ALA A 7 3.09 -14.40 3.34
N MET A 8 2.26 -13.37 3.52
CA MET A 8 2.61 -11.99 3.17
C MET A 8 3.84 -11.51 3.96
N TYR A 9 3.87 -11.76 5.26
CA TYR A 9 4.98 -11.35 6.11
C TYR A 9 6.29 -12.03 5.72
N CYS A 10 6.30 -13.36 5.62
CA CYS A 10 7.50 -14.13 5.26
C CYS A 10 8.03 -13.70 3.89
N PHE A 11 7.15 -13.59 2.90
CA PHE A 11 7.54 -13.13 1.57
C PHE A 11 8.16 -11.73 1.59
N LEU A 12 7.52 -10.78 2.29
CA LEU A 12 8.03 -9.41 2.40
C LEU A 12 9.34 -9.33 3.18
N ASP A 13 9.48 -10.08 4.27
CA ASP A 13 10.70 -10.11 5.07
C ASP A 13 11.88 -10.66 4.27
N ASP A 14 11.69 -11.78 3.56
CA ASP A 14 12.70 -12.36 2.69
C ASP A 14 13.05 -11.43 1.52
N PHE A 15 12.05 -10.83 0.88
CA PHE A 15 12.26 -9.84 -0.18
C PHE A 15 13.09 -8.65 0.31
N LEU A 16 12.77 -8.11 1.50
CA LEU A 16 13.48 -6.98 2.07
C LEU A 16 14.92 -7.35 2.45
N ARG A 17 15.17 -8.55 2.99
CA ARG A 17 16.51 -9.04 3.30
C ARG A 17 17.39 -9.17 2.06
N LEU A 18 16.81 -9.55 0.92
CA LEU A 18 17.53 -9.72 -0.34
C LEU A 18 17.75 -8.39 -1.08
N THR A 19 16.83 -7.44 -0.95
CA THR A 19 16.84 -6.22 -1.78
C THR A 19 17.37 -4.99 -1.06
N ARG A 20 17.60 -5.06 0.27
CA ARG A 20 17.96 -3.90 1.07
C ARG A 20 19.06 -4.18 2.09
N PRO A 21 19.84 -3.13 2.43
CA PRO A 21 20.70 -3.18 3.60
C PRO A 21 19.88 -3.47 4.87
N PRO A 22 20.46 -4.18 5.85
CA PRO A 22 19.82 -4.41 7.13
C PRO A 22 19.29 -3.12 7.76
N ALA A 23 18.07 -3.17 8.27
CA ALA A 23 17.49 -2.03 8.95
C ALA A 23 18.29 -1.70 10.23
N PRO A 24 18.49 -0.41 10.56
CA PRO A 24 19.14 0.00 11.80
C PRO A 24 18.38 -0.55 13.02
N HIS A 25 19.13 -0.96 14.05
CA HIS A 25 18.63 -1.66 15.24
C HIS A 25 17.55 -0.93 16.06
N ARG A 26 17.31 0.36 15.85
CA ARG A 26 16.34 1.17 16.61
C ARG A 26 15.13 1.56 15.76
N ARG A 27 14.32 0.58 15.35
CA ARG A 27 13.00 0.83 14.76
C ARG A 27 11.89 0.26 15.65
N HIS A 28 10.79 1.00 15.76
CA HIS A 28 9.61 0.54 16.49
C HIS A 28 8.89 -0.60 15.75
N LEU A 29 8.89 -0.60 14.41
CA LEU A 29 8.36 -1.67 13.57
C LEU A 29 9.38 -2.04 12.51
N SER A 30 9.37 -3.31 12.09
CA SER A 30 10.12 -3.75 10.93
C SER A 30 9.45 -3.28 9.63
N ASP A 31 10.23 -3.14 8.57
CA ASP A 31 9.68 -2.75 7.27
C ASP A 31 8.71 -3.83 6.75
N ALA A 32 8.95 -5.11 7.06
CA ALA A 32 8.06 -6.21 6.73
C ALA A 32 6.71 -6.09 7.44
N GLU A 33 6.69 -5.74 8.73
CA GLU A 33 5.44 -5.51 9.48
C GLU A 33 4.64 -4.36 8.87
N VAL A 34 5.31 -3.25 8.53
CA VAL A 34 4.66 -2.07 7.93
C VAL A 34 4.03 -2.40 6.58
N LEU A 35 4.78 -3.07 5.69
CA LEU A 35 4.28 -3.47 4.37
C LEU A 35 3.17 -4.51 4.46
N THR A 36 3.32 -5.50 5.34
CA THR A 36 2.28 -6.53 5.56
C THR A 36 0.99 -5.87 6.03
N THR A 37 1.08 -4.93 6.98
CA THR A 37 -0.09 -4.18 7.46
C THR A 37 -0.78 -3.42 6.33
N ALA A 38 -0.03 -2.81 5.41
CA ALA A 38 -0.59 -2.10 4.26
C ALA A 38 -1.30 -3.05 3.27
N LEU A 39 -0.70 -4.22 2.99
CA LEU A 39 -1.32 -5.23 2.11
C LEU A 39 -2.58 -5.83 2.73
N LEU A 40 -2.56 -6.12 4.03
CA LEU A 40 -3.75 -6.56 4.76
C LEU A 40 -4.86 -5.51 4.72
N ALA A 41 -4.51 -4.23 4.85
CA ALA A 41 -5.48 -3.14 4.76
C ALA A 41 -6.21 -3.14 3.41
N ALA A 42 -5.45 -3.22 2.31
CA ALA A 42 -6.00 -3.29 0.97
C ALA A 42 -6.84 -4.56 0.76
N ARG A 43 -6.39 -5.72 1.26
CA ARG A 43 -7.02 -7.01 0.97
C ARG A 43 -8.23 -7.35 1.85
N PHE A 44 -8.24 -6.93 3.12
CA PHE A 44 -9.23 -7.38 4.11
C PHE A 44 -9.97 -6.25 4.82
N PHE A 45 -9.46 -5.01 4.77
CA PHE A 45 -10.04 -3.89 5.52
C PHE A 45 -10.48 -2.72 4.62
N GLY A 46 -10.67 -2.95 3.32
CA GLY A 46 -11.14 -1.92 2.37
C GLY A 46 -10.22 -0.70 2.30
N GLY A 47 -8.91 -0.90 2.45
CA GLY A 47 -7.91 0.17 2.50
C GLY A 47 -7.77 0.86 3.86
N ASN A 48 -8.52 0.45 4.89
CA ASN A 48 -8.44 1.04 6.22
C ASN A 48 -7.16 0.61 6.97
N LEU A 49 -6.10 1.41 6.83
CA LEU A 49 -4.82 1.21 7.51
C LEU A 49 -4.95 1.19 9.04
N ALA A 50 -5.88 1.95 9.62
CA ALA A 50 -6.06 2.00 11.06
C ALA A 50 -6.67 0.70 11.62
N ALA A 51 -7.61 0.09 10.89
CA ALA A 51 -8.18 -1.21 11.23
C ALA A 51 -7.13 -2.33 11.10
N SER A 52 -6.38 -2.34 9.99
CA SER A 52 -5.30 -3.31 9.79
C SER A 52 -4.20 -3.21 10.85
N ARG A 53 -3.77 -1.99 11.20
CA ARG A 53 -2.80 -1.75 12.28
C ARG A 53 -3.28 -2.30 13.62
N ARG A 54 -4.56 -2.10 13.96
CA ARG A 54 -5.16 -2.67 15.17
C ARG A 54 -5.16 -4.19 15.14
N TYR A 55 -5.46 -4.79 14.00
CA TYR A 55 -5.42 -6.25 13.84
C TYR A 55 -4.00 -6.79 14.07
N MET A 56 -2.98 -6.17 13.48
CA MET A 56 -1.58 -6.55 13.68
C MET A 56 -1.14 -6.41 15.15
N GLU A 57 -1.55 -5.32 15.81
CA GLU A 57 -1.30 -5.09 17.24
C GLU A 57 -1.94 -6.17 18.12
N GLN A 58 -3.18 -6.57 17.83
CA GLN A 58 -3.96 -7.51 18.66
C GLN A 58 -3.60 -8.98 18.43
N HIS A 59 -3.28 -9.37 17.20
CA HIS A 59 -3.16 -10.79 16.82
C HIS A 59 -1.72 -11.24 16.56
N TRP A 60 -0.79 -10.31 16.33
CA TRP A 60 0.58 -10.62 15.92
C TRP A 60 1.65 -10.00 16.81
N GLY A 61 1.26 -9.36 17.91
CA GLY A 61 2.19 -8.72 18.85
C GLY A 61 2.97 -7.55 18.24
N MET A 62 2.52 -7.02 17.11
CA MET A 62 3.13 -5.84 16.47
C MET A 62 3.13 -4.68 17.46
N LYS A 63 4.28 -4.04 17.67
CA LYS A 63 4.41 -2.95 18.65
C LYS A 63 3.42 -1.82 18.33
N ARG A 64 2.80 -1.27 19.37
CA ARG A 64 1.87 -0.16 19.20
C ARG A 64 2.59 1.07 18.66
N VAL A 65 2.11 1.55 17.52
CA VAL A 65 2.51 2.84 16.92
C VAL A 65 1.25 3.67 16.67
N ASP A 66 1.34 4.97 16.86
CA ASP A 66 0.27 5.91 16.56
C ASP A 66 -0.02 5.98 15.06
N LYS A 67 -1.19 6.52 14.68
CA LYS A 67 -1.59 6.61 13.25
C LYS A 67 -0.55 7.38 12.43
N SER A 68 -0.08 8.52 12.93
CA SER A 68 0.86 9.37 12.21
C SER A 68 2.24 8.72 12.12
N GLY A 69 2.70 8.06 13.18
CA GLY A 69 3.92 7.27 13.19
C GLY A 69 3.91 6.14 12.15
N PHE A 70 2.82 5.37 12.09
CA PHE A 70 2.67 4.31 11.10
C PHE A 70 2.67 4.88 9.67
N THR A 71 1.89 5.94 9.42
CA THR A 71 1.83 6.58 8.10
C THR A 71 3.19 7.10 7.65
N ARG A 72 3.97 7.75 8.54
CA ARG A 72 5.34 8.20 8.21
C ARG A 72 6.26 7.03 7.85
N GLN A 73 6.17 5.91 8.57
CA GLN A 73 6.97 4.72 8.26
C GLN A 73 6.57 4.13 6.90
N LEU A 74 5.27 4.03 6.62
CA LEU A 74 4.77 3.54 5.34
C LEU A 74 5.22 4.43 4.16
N HIS A 75 5.16 5.76 4.32
CA HIS A 75 5.63 6.69 3.29
C HIS A 75 7.11 6.50 2.95
N ARG A 76 7.97 6.20 3.94
CA ARG A 76 9.39 5.91 3.68
C ARG A 76 9.60 4.65 2.83
N LEU A 77 8.62 3.75 2.81
CA LEU A 77 8.64 2.51 2.05
C LEU A 77 7.90 2.62 0.70
N HIS A 78 7.47 3.82 0.31
CA HIS A 78 6.75 4.05 -0.95
C HIS A 78 7.52 3.52 -2.17
N ALA A 79 8.80 3.87 -2.31
CA ALA A 79 9.64 3.39 -3.40
C ALA A 79 9.80 1.86 -3.39
N THR A 80 9.81 1.25 -2.20
CA THR A 80 9.87 -0.22 -2.05
C THR A 80 8.61 -0.87 -2.56
N LEU A 81 7.44 -0.33 -2.20
CA LEU A 81 6.16 -0.81 -2.69
C LEU A 81 6.09 -0.69 -4.21
N GLN A 82 6.55 0.42 -4.78
CA GLN A 82 6.59 0.58 -6.23
C GLN A 82 7.45 -0.49 -6.90
N VAL A 83 8.68 -0.71 -6.43
CA VAL A 83 9.56 -1.75 -6.97
C VAL A 83 8.95 -3.14 -6.82
N LEU A 84 8.36 -3.43 -5.67
CA LEU A 84 7.70 -4.71 -5.41
C LEU A 84 6.56 -4.96 -6.42
N PHE A 85 5.66 -3.99 -6.59
CA PHE A 85 4.54 -4.10 -7.52
C PHE A 85 4.99 -4.14 -8.98
N LEU A 86 6.05 -3.40 -9.35
CA LEU A 86 6.60 -3.47 -10.70
C LEU A 86 7.21 -4.84 -10.99
N ALA A 87 8.01 -5.38 -10.06
CA ALA A 87 8.65 -6.68 -10.20
C ALA A 87 7.61 -7.82 -10.27
N LEU A 88 6.66 -7.84 -9.32
CA LEU A 88 5.57 -8.81 -9.32
C LEU A 88 4.67 -8.65 -10.54
N GLY A 89 4.32 -7.41 -10.90
CA GLY A 89 3.50 -7.11 -12.06
C GLY A 89 4.15 -7.57 -13.35
N HIS A 90 5.45 -7.37 -13.52
CA HIS A 90 6.18 -7.86 -14.69
C HIS A 90 6.18 -9.39 -14.74
N HIS A 91 6.47 -10.06 -13.62
CA HIS A 91 6.48 -11.52 -13.57
C HIS A 91 5.10 -12.12 -13.84
N LEU A 92 4.04 -11.57 -13.22
CA LEU A 92 2.65 -12.01 -13.44
C LEU A 92 2.19 -11.78 -14.88
N LYS A 93 2.66 -10.71 -15.55
CA LYS A 93 2.40 -10.49 -16.98
C LYS A 93 3.03 -11.59 -17.83
N THR A 94 4.28 -11.97 -17.57
CA THR A 94 4.96 -13.06 -18.27
C THR A 94 4.24 -14.40 -18.08
N LEU A 95 3.69 -14.64 -16.89
CA LEU A 95 2.91 -15.85 -16.58
C LEU A 95 1.47 -15.82 -17.14
N ASN A 96 1.02 -14.71 -17.70
CA ASN A 96 -0.33 -14.55 -18.25
C ASN A 96 -0.30 -14.42 -19.80
N PRO A 97 -0.08 -15.53 -20.54
CA PRO A 97 0.05 -15.49 -22.00
C PRO A 97 -1.22 -15.04 -22.70
N GLN A 98 -2.38 -15.16 -22.05
CA GLN A 98 -3.67 -14.74 -22.61
C GLN A 98 -3.85 -13.22 -22.58
N ALA A 99 -2.99 -12.48 -21.86
CA ALA A 99 -3.05 -11.03 -21.72
C ALA A 99 -4.44 -10.49 -21.30
N ARG A 100 -5.19 -11.28 -20.53
CA ARG A 100 -6.48 -10.87 -19.97
C ARG A 100 -6.28 -10.24 -18.60
N TYR A 101 -6.77 -9.01 -18.44
CA TYR A 101 -6.65 -8.24 -17.21
C TYR A 101 -8.01 -7.71 -16.80
N VAL A 102 -8.28 -7.75 -15.50
CA VAL A 102 -9.40 -7.02 -14.90
C VAL A 102 -8.79 -5.79 -14.22
N ILE A 103 -9.16 -4.61 -14.72
CA ILE A 103 -8.76 -3.35 -14.11
C ILE A 103 -9.94 -2.87 -13.27
N ASP A 104 -9.80 -2.96 -11.96
CA ASP A 104 -10.75 -2.39 -11.01
C ASP A 104 -10.19 -1.06 -10.50
N SER A 105 -10.71 0.05 -11.03
CA SER A 105 -10.35 1.39 -10.60
C SER A 105 -11.48 2.00 -9.76
N PHE A 106 -11.14 2.47 -8.56
CA PHE A 106 -12.07 3.15 -7.68
C PHE A 106 -11.72 4.63 -7.60
N PRO A 107 -12.50 5.54 -8.21
CA PRO A 107 -12.24 6.97 -8.12
C PRO A 107 -12.47 7.45 -6.68
N VAL A 108 -11.45 8.06 -6.08
CA VAL A 108 -11.50 8.63 -4.72
C VAL A 108 -11.60 10.14 -4.85
N ALA A 109 -12.73 10.72 -4.41
CA ALA A 109 -12.91 12.16 -4.47
C ALA A 109 -11.99 12.85 -3.45
N VAL A 110 -11.11 13.73 -3.92
CA VAL A 110 -10.19 14.49 -3.06
C VAL A 110 -10.64 15.94 -2.93
N CYS A 111 -10.91 16.60 -4.05
CA CYS A 111 -11.45 17.96 -4.08
C CYS A 111 -12.21 18.22 -5.39
N ASP A 112 -13.08 19.22 -5.41
CA ASP A 112 -13.76 19.63 -6.65
C ASP A 112 -12.77 20.19 -7.67
N ASN A 113 -13.09 20.04 -8.97
CA ASN A 113 -12.24 20.47 -10.09
C ASN A 113 -11.75 21.93 -9.95
N VAL A 114 -12.63 22.83 -9.48
CA VAL A 114 -12.32 24.25 -9.27
C VAL A 114 -11.21 24.49 -8.23
N ARG A 115 -11.01 23.55 -7.30
CA ARG A 115 -10.01 23.65 -6.21
C ARG A 115 -8.70 22.94 -6.52
N ILE A 116 -8.57 22.24 -7.65
CA ILE A 116 -7.38 21.43 -7.97
C ILE A 116 -6.10 22.26 -7.93
N GLN A 117 -6.12 23.49 -8.43
CA GLN A 117 -4.95 24.39 -8.42
C GLN A 117 -4.45 24.75 -7.01
N GLN A 118 -5.29 24.58 -5.99
CA GLN A 118 -4.99 24.89 -4.58
C GLN A 118 -4.80 23.62 -3.74
N CYS A 119 -4.96 22.44 -4.32
CA CYS A 119 -4.81 21.17 -3.61
C CYS A 119 -3.33 20.94 -3.25
N ARG A 120 -3.07 20.72 -1.96
CA ARG A 120 -1.73 20.40 -1.42
C ARG A 120 -1.56 18.93 -1.06
N LEU A 121 -2.62 18.14 -1.17
CA LEU A 121 -2.61 16.72 -0.80
C LEU A 121 -2.11 15.85 -1.94
N LEU A 122 -2.57 16.12 -3.16
CA LEU A 122 -2.20 15.42 -4.39
C LEU A 122 -1.83 16.46 -5.43
N GLU A 123 -0.59 16.41 -5.90
CA GLU A 123 -0.04 17.37 -6.86
C GLU A 123 0.34 16.67 -8.17
N GLY A 124 0.06 17.32 -9.29
CA GLY A 124 0.33 16.80 -10.63
C GLY A 124 -0.87 16.14 -11.30
N GLU A 125 -0.79 16.01 -12.63
CA GLU A 125 -1.90 15.54 -13.46
C GLU A 125 -2.19 14.04 -13.29
N ALA A 126 -1.22 13.27 -12.83
CA ALA A 126 -1.36 11.83 -12.58
C ALA A 126 -2.45 11.49 -11.55
N TYR A 127 -2.84 12.44 -10.70
CA TYR A 127 -3.88 12.25 -9.69
C TYR A 127 -5.27 12.76 -10.13
N ARG A 128 -5.42 13.26 -11.36
CA ARG A 128 -6.69 13.77 -11.87
C ARG A 128 -7.45 12.67 -12.58
N GLY A 129 -8.58 12.25 -12.01
CA GLY A 129 -9.51 11.31 -12.61
C GLY A 129 -10.74 12.00 -13.20
N TYR A 130 -11.37 11.41 -14.21
CA TYR A 130 -12.69 11.83 -14.68
C TYR A 130 -13.60 10.62 -14.82
N SER A 131 -14.79 10.69 -14.21
CA SER A 131 -15.84 9.69 -14.39
C SER A 131 -16.87 10.21 -15.38
N ALA A 132 -16.89 9.62 -16.58
CA ALA A 132 -17.82 10.02 -17.64
C ALA A 132 -19.29 9.77 -17.26
N SER A 133 -19.59 8.67 -16.56
CA SER A 133 -20.96 8.33 -16.13
C SER A 133 -21.52 9.33 -15.12
N LYS A 134 -20.66 9.89 -14.25
CA LYS A 134 -21.03 10.92 -13.27
C LYS A 134 -20.79 12.34 -13.75
N ARG A 135 -20.15 12.51 -14.91
CA ARG A 135 -19.72 13.81 -15.48
C ARG A 135 -18.93 14.66 -14.48
N CYS A 136 -18.06 14.04 -13.68
CA CYS A 136 -17.30 14.73 -12.65
C CYS A 136 -15.84 14.29 -12.58
N TYR A 137 -14.99 15.21 -12.12
CA TYR A 137 -13.58 14.98 -11.85
C TYR A 137 -13.40 14.45 -10.42
N PHE A 138 -12.35 13.63 -10.24
CA PHE A 138 -11.94 13.03 -8.97
C PHE A 138 -10.48 13.33 -8.68
#